data_AF-A0A819E5J6-F1
#
_entry.id   AF-A0A819E5J6-F1
#
_cell.length_a   1.000
_cell.length_b   1.000
_cell.length_c   1.000
_cell.angle_alpha   90.00
_cell.angle_beta   90.00
_cell.angle_gamma   90.00
#
_symmetry.space_group_name_H-M   'P 1'
#
loop_
_entity.id
_entity.type
_entity.pdbx_description
1 polymer ?
#
loop_
_entity_poly.entity_id
_entity_poly.type
_entity_poly.pdbx_seq_one_letter_code
_entity_poly.pdbx_strand_id
1 'polypeptide(L)'
;VTFCLYDQTPQQRHIIDSFRPDIKSNSFQRPRSEMNIASGIPKFFPLTMIQQEGNPYVRDDTMFIKVMVDFDDMAKTLLPYALSLNPGLPLHIQQLMIKQEAERRAQQQSQQTPTSPANRPITLTMPPNDETQSGQTIFNIIPSPNTTNPNDRSQE
;
A
#
# COMPACT_ATOMS: atom_id res chain seq x y z
N VAL A 1 -4.35 -6.34 16.87
CA VAL A 1 -2.88 -6.24 16.73
C VAL A 1 -2.37 -7.62 16.35
N THR A 2 -1.51 -7.69 15.33
CA THR A 2 -1.03 -8.96 14.76
C THR A 2 0.49 -8.97 14.77
N PHE A 3 1.06 -10.04 15.31
CA PHE A 3 2.48 -10.33 15.34
C PHE A 3 2.81 -11.34 14.25
N CYS A 4 3.93 -11.15 13.58
CA CYS A 4 4.42 -12.02 12.51
C CYS A 4 5.92 -12.26 12.72
N LEU A 5 6.32 -13.51 12.91
CA LEU A 5 7.70 -13.96 12.86
C LEU A 5 8.00 -14.47 11.45
N TYR A 6 9.00 -13.88 10.80
CA TYR A 6 9.35 -14.24 9.44
C TYR A 6 10.11 -15.56 9.37
N ASP A 7 9.64 -16.41 8.47
CA ASP A 7 10.40 -17.50 7.87
C ASP A 7 11.30 -16.89 6.78
N GLN A 8 12.61 -17.04 6.94
CA GLN A 8 13.66 -16.48 6.07
C GLN A 8 14.02 -17.41 4.91
N THR A 9 13.22 -18.45 4.66
CA THR A 9 13.35 -19.36 3.53
C THR A 9 12.38 -19.00 2.40
N PRO A 10 12.58 -19.49 1.17
CA PRO A 10 11.65 -19.28 0.06
C PRO A 10 10.23 -19.79 0.32
N GLN A 11 10.04 -20.67 1.32
CA GLN A 11 8.74 -21.24 1.67
C GLN A 11 7.82 -20.25 2.39
N GLN A 12 8.35 -19.16 2.97
CA GLN A 12 7.59 -18.07 3.60
C GLN A 12 6.51 -18.55 4.60
N ARG A 13 6.78 -19.61 5.37
CA ARG A 13 5.84 -20.12 6.39
C ARG A 13 5.95 -19.30 7.67
N HIS A 14 5.58 -18.03 7.58
CA HIS A 14 5.61 -17.09 8.69
C HIS A 14 4.68 -17.55 9.83
N ILE A 15 5.11 -17.34 11.07
CA ILE A 15 4.26 -17.59 12.24
C ILE A 15 3.51 -16.30 12.54
N ILE A 16 2.18 -16.39 12.50
CA ILE A 16 1.30 -15.24 12.67
C ILE A 16 0.36 -15.53 13.84
N ASP A 17 0.28 -14.60 14.78
CA ASP A 17 -0.68 -14.67 15.86
C ASP A 17 -1.17 -13.25 16.19
N SER A 18 -2.40 -13.13 16.64
CA SER A 18 -3.07 -11.84 16.84
C SER A 18 -3.90 -11.84 18.09
N PHE A 19 -4.04 -10.66 18.68
CA PHE A 19 -4.97 -10.45 19.77
C PHE A 19 -5.76 -9.15 19.57
N ARG A 20 -6.94 -9.12 20.19
CA ARG A 20 -7.74 -7.90 20.33
C ARG A 20 -7.37 -7.22 21.65
N PRO A 21 -6.95 -5.93 21.64
CA PRO A 21 -6.69 -5.18 22.85
C PRO A 21 -7.89 -5.18 23.81
N ASP A 22 -7.66 -5.47 25.08
CA ASP A 22 -8.68 -5.33 26.13
C ASP A 22 -8.68 -3.89 26.67
N ILE A 23 -9.78 -3.17 26.47
CA ILE A 23 -9.96 -1.79 26.93
C ILE A 23 -9.85 -1.63 28.45
N LYS A 24 -10.05 -2.71 29.23
CA LYS A 24 -9.90 -2.70 30.68
C LYS A 24 -8.45 -2.84 31.13
N SER A 25 -7.55 -3.30 30.26
CA SER A 25 -6.14 -3.46 30.57
C SER A 25 -5.42 -2.11 30.61
N ASN A 26 -4.57 -1.93 31.62
CA ASN A 26 -3.70 -0.76 31.73
C ASN A 26 -2.73 -0.62 30.55
N SER A 27 -2.47 -1.71 29.81
CA SER A 27 -1.64 -1.69 28.59
C SER A 27 -2.23 -0.81 27.47
N PHE A 28 -3.54 -0.65 27.42
CA PHE A 28 -4.25 0.02 26.33
C PHE A 28 -4.99 1.30 26.74
N GLN A 29 -4.73 1.77 27.96
CA GLN A 29 -5.23 3.07 28.43
C GLN A 29 -4.30 4.21 28.00
N ARG A 30 -4.75 5.46 28.22
CA ARG A 30 -3.92 6.65 27.97
C ARG A 30 -2.61 6.55 28.77
N PRO A 31 -1.44 6.70 28.11
CA PRO A 31 -0.15 6.68 28.79
C PRO A 31 -0.05 7.73 29.89
N ARG A 32 0.51 7.31 31.04
CA ARG A 32 0.84 8.18 32.19
C ARG A 32 2.36 8.36 32.38
N SER A 33 3.13 7.67 31.56
CA SER A 33 4.61 7.63 31.51
C SER A 33 5.05 7.48 30.05
N GLU A 34 6.37 7.43 29.82
CA GLU A 34 6.96 7.22 28.48
C GLU A 34 6.35 6.05 27.70
N MET A 35 6.04 4.95 28.38
CA MET A 35 5.39 3.78 27.79
C MET A 35 4.36 3.16 28.72
N ASN A 36 3.35 2.53 28.13
CA ASN A 36 2.44 1.63 28.85
C ASN A 36 3.13 0.31 29.17
N ILE A 37 2.55 -0.45 30.10
CA ILE A 37 2.96 -1.84 30.33
C ILE A 37 2.77 -2.67 29.06
N ALA A 38 3.79 -3.46 28.70
CA ALA A 38 3.76 -4.26 27.49
C ALA A 38 2.63 -5.30 27.53
N SER A 39 1.96 -5.48 26.39
CA SER A 39 0.98 -6.53 26.17
C SER A 39 1.34 -7.28 24.89
N GLY A 40 1.16 -8.60 24.90
CA GLY A 40 1.58 -9.46 23.80
C GLY A 40 1.07 -10.87 23.98
N ILE A 41 1.79 -11.81 23.36
CA ILE A 41 1.44 -13.23 23.35
C ILE A 41 2.55 -13.99 24.08
N PRO A 42 2.36 -14.35 25.37
CA PRO A 42 3.44 -14.91 26.19
C PRO A 42 4.07 -16.20 25.63
N LYS A 43 3.30 -16.97 24.85
CA LYS A 43 3.74 -18.23 24.21
C LYS A 43 3.67 -18.13 22.69
N PHE A 44 4.22 -17.03 22.13
CA PHE A 44 4.12 -16.74 20.70
C PHE A 44 4.79 -17.80 19.81
N PHE A 45 6.00 -18.25 20.15
CA PHE A 45 6.68 -19.30 19.40
C PHE A 45 7.55 -20.18 20.33
N PRO A 46 7.57 -21.52 20.16
CA PRO A 46 8.36 -22.40 21.01
C PRO A 46 9.86 -22.15 20.87
N LEU A 47 10.54 -21.94 22.00
CA LEU A 47 11.99 -21.74 22.04
C LEU A 47 12.76 -22.93 21.44
N THR A 48 12.26 -24.16 21.64
CA THR A 48 12.86 -25.38 21.09
C THR A 48 12.95 -25.37 19.56
N MET A 49 12.04 -24.69 18.87
CA MET A 49 12.07 -24.55 17.41
C MET A 49 13.10 -23.52 16.94
N ILE A 50 13.37 -22.49 17.74
CA ILE A 50 14.42 -21.49 17.47
C ILE A 50 15.81 -22.09 17.71
N GLN A 51 15.95 -22.94 18.72
CA GLN A 51 17.23 -23.56 19.09
C GLN A 51 17.64 -24.70 18.17
N GLN A 52 16.74 -25.19 17.31
CA GLN A 52 17.06 -26.19 16.31
C GLN A 52 18.04 -25.63 15.29
N GLU A 53 19.07 -26.41 15.00
CA GLU A 53 20.03 -26.12 13.94
C GLU A 53 19.31 -26.10 12.58
N GLY A 54 19.62 -25.09 11.76
CA GLY A 54 18.97 -24.93 10.45
C GLY A 54 17.50 -24.52 10.52
N ASN A 55 17.02 -24.00 11.66
CA ASN A 55 15.67 -23.45 11.72
C ASN A 55 15.49 -22.30 10.71
N PRO A 56 14.30 -22.14 10.13
CA PRO A 56 14.09 -21.15 9.09
C PRO A 56 13.92 -19.70 9.60
N TYR A 57 13.82 -19.50 10.91
CA TYR A 57 13.42 -18.22 11.51
C TYR A 57 14.60 -17.35 11.96
N VAL A 58 15.76 -17.98 12.23
CA VAL A 58 17.02 -17.30 12.58
C VAL A 58 18.07 -17.65 11.54
N ARG A 59 18.64 -16.63 10.91
CA ARG A 59 19.77 -16.75 9.98
C ARG A 59 20.78 -15.67 10.30
N ASP A 60 22.07 -16.00 10.25
CA ASP A 60 23.15 -15.06 10.51
C ASP A 60 22.94 -14.29 11.83
N ASP A 61 22.56 -15.04 12.88
CA ASP A 61 22.23 -14.53 14.23
C ASP A 61 21.14 -13.43 14.26
N THR A 62 20.28 -13.40 13.24
CA THR A 62 19.26 -12.36 13.06
C THR A 62 17.88 -12.98 12.87
N MET A 63 16.87 -12.35 13.48
CA MET A 63 15.45 -12.68 13.30
C MET A 63 14.64 -11.44 12.92
N PHE A 64 13.57 -11.62 12.17
CA PHE A 64 12.67 -10.53 11.78
C PHE A 64 11.28 -10.72 12.37
N ILE A 65 10.79 -9.71 13.08
CA ILE A 65 9.43 -9.66 13.63
C ILE A 65 8.74 -8.43 13.04
N LYS A 66 7.52 -8.62 12.52
CA LYS A 66 6.63 -7.53 12.09
C LYS A 66 5.41 -7.49 12.99
N VAL A 67 5.07 -6.27 13.41
CA VAL A 67 3.83 -5.99 14.12
C VAL A 67 2.94 -5.17 13.21
N MET A 68 1.68 -5.58 13.09
CA MET A 68 0.66 -4.89 12.32
C MET A 68 -0.44 -4.42 13.28
N VAL A 69 -0.73 -3.13 13.23
CA VAL A 69 -1.85 -2.53 13.95
C VAL A 69 -2.99 -2.37 12.96
N ASP A 70 -4.13 -2.92 13.33
CA ASP A 70 -5.35 -2.81 12.55
C ASP A 70 -5.98 -1.43 12.81
N PHE A 71 -6.29 -0.73 11.73
CA PHE A 71 -6.94 0.57 11.74
C PHE A 71 -8.27 0.51 10.98
N ASP A 72 -8.84 -0.67 10.71
CA ASP A 72 -10.03 -0.83 9.87
C ASP A 72 -11.26 -0.06 10.39
N ASP A 73 -11.32 0.27 11.68
CA ASP A 73 -12.32 1.18 12.26
C ASP A 73 -12.16 2.65 11.79
N MET A 74 -11.13 2.96 11.02
CA MET A 74 -10.81 4.28 10.49
C MET A 74 -10.35 4.21 9.03
N ALA A 75 -10.90 5.06 8.17
CA ALA A 75 -10.51 5.09 6.77
C ALA A 75 -9.00 5.38 6.62
N LYS A 76 -8.28 4.57 5.84
CA LYS A 76 -6.82 4.70 5.65
C LYS A 76 -6.41 6.07 5.12
N THR A 77 -7.28 6.72 4.36
CA THR A 77 -7.10 8.09 3.85
C THR A 77 -7.09 9.16 4.95
N LEU A 78 -7.67 8.86 6.11
CA LEU A 78 -7.74 9.74 7.27
C LEU A 78 -6.63 9.46 8.28
N LEU A 79 -5.92 8.34 8.18
CA LEU A 79 -4.82 8.01 9.09
C LEU A 79 -3.79 9.14 9.24
N PRO A 80 -3.28 9.77 8.16
CA PRO A 80 -2.32 10.86 8.31
C PRO A 80 -2.89 12.05 9.09
N TYR A 81 -4.17 12.36 8.88
CA TYR A 81 -4.85 13.42 9.60
C TYR A 81 -5.03 13.06 11.08
N ALA A 82 -5.59 11.89 11.37
CA ALA A 82 -5.83 11.42 12.73
C ALA A 82 -4.54 11.34 13.56
N LEU A 83 -3.43 10.86 12.97
CA LEU A 83 -2.12 10.78 13.63
C LEU A 83 -1.46 12.15 13.84
N SER A 84 -1.87 13.18 13.10
CA SER A 84 -1.38 14.55 13.25
C SER A 84 -2.16 15.37 14.30
N LEU A 85 -3.29 14.86 14.78
CA LEU A 85 -4.07 15.53 15.81
C LEU A 85 -3.30 15.60 17.12
N ASN A 86 -3.44 16.71 17.83
CA ASN A 86 -2.86 16.84 19.16
C ASN A 86 -3.50 15.80 20.12
N PRO A 87 -2.73 14.83 20.65
CA PRO A 87 -3.26 13.80 21.54
C PRO A 87 -3.75 14.35 22.89
N GLY A 88 -3.42 15.61 23.20
CA GLY A 88 -3.91 16.35 24.35
C GLY A 88 -5.39 16.74 24.27
N LEU A 89 -6.00 16.75 23.08
CA LEU A 89 -7.40 17.10 22.91
C LEU A 89 -8.32 16.05 23.56
N PRO A 90 -9.49 16.44 24.12
CA PRO A 90 -10.49 15.49 24.57
C PRO A 90 -10.90 14.53 23.44
N LEU A 91 -11.11 13.25 23.75
CA LEU A 91 -11.37 12.21 22.75
C LEU A 91 -12.55 12.55 21.82
N HIS A 92 -13.64 13.10 22.37
CA HIS A 92 -14.81 13.49 21.59
C HIS A 92 -14.51 14.61 20.57
N ILE A 93 -13.56 15.50 20.87
CA ILE A 93 -13.13 16.56 19.94
C ILE A 93 -12.30 15.95 18.82
N GLN A 94 -11.37 15.04 19.15
CA GLN A 94 -10.59 14.33 18.13
C GLN A 94 -11.51 13.57 17.17
N GLN A 95 -12.51 12.85 17.70
CA GLN A 95 -13.51 12.14 16.91
C GLN A 95 -14.32 13.08 16.01
N LEU A 96 -14.72 14.24 16.52
CA LEU A 96 -15.46 15.25 15.75
C LEU A 96 -14.62 15.80 14.60
N MET A 97 -13.34 16.11 14.84
CA MET A 97 -12.42 16.58 13.81
C MET A 97 -12.19 15.52 12.72
N ILE A 98 -11.98 14.25 13.11
CA ILE A 98 -11.83 13.13 12.16
C ILE A 98 -13.09 12.96 11.32
N LYS A 99 -14.27 13.04 11.94
CA LYS A 99 -15.56 12.94 11.25
C LYS A 99 -15.75 14.07 10.23
N GLN A 100 -15.47 15.31 10.60
CA GLN A 100 -15.56 16.46 9.69
C GLN A 100 -14.60 16.32 8.50
N GLU A 101 -13.38 15.86 8.73
CA GLU A 101 -12.41 15.63 7.66
C GLU A 101 -12.87 14.49 6.72
N ALA A 102 -13.49 13.44 7.26
CA ALA A 102 -14.10 12.37 6.47
C ALA A 102 -15.21 12.91 5.55
N GLU A 103 -16.12 13.72 6.10
CA GLU A 103 -17.23 14.34 5.37
C GLU A 103 -16.72 15.29 4.28
N ARG A 104 -15.73 16.13 4.60
CA ARG A 104 -15.11 17.06 3.64
C ARG A 104 -14.52 16.32 2.44
N ARG A 105 -13.85 15.19 2.67
CA ARG A 105 -13.28 14.37 1.59
C ARG A 105 -14.34 13.65 0.77
N ALA A 106 -15.39 13.13 1.42
CA ALA A 106 -16.50 12.48 0.73
C ALA A 106 -17.22 13.44 -0.25
N GLN A 107 -17.39 14.71 0.14
CA GLN A 107 -18.00 15.75 -0.71
C GLN A 107 -17.11 16.16 -1.90
N GLN A 108 -15.79 16.06 -1.77
CA GLN A 108 -14.87 16.35 -2.88
C GLN A 108 -14.86 15.24 -3.94
N GLN A 109 -15.06 14.00 -3.53
CA GLN A 109 -15.14 12.86 -4.45
C GLN A 109 -16.44 12.82 -5.27
N SER A 110 -17.56 13.33 -4.74
CA SER A 110 -18.82 13.41 -5.48
C SER A 110 -18.89 14.52 -6.53
N GLN A 111 -17.91 15.44 -6.56
CA GLN A 111 -17.81 16.49 -7.59
C GLN A 111 -16.91 16.11 -8.78
N GLN A 112 -16.28 14.93 -8.77
CA GLN A 112 -15.45 14.41 -9.87
C GLN A 112 -16.08 13.19 -10.54
N THR A 113 -17.32 13.30 -11.02
CA THR A 113 -17.84 12.39 -12.06
C THR A 113 -17.60 13.08 -13.41
N PRO A 114 -16.83 12.49 -14.34
CA PRO A 114 -16.68 13.08 -15.67
C PRO A 114 -18.04 13.04 -16.38
N THR A 115 -18.53 14.21 -16.77
CA THR A 115 -19.61 14.33 -17.75
C THR A 115 -19.20 13.58 -19.02
N SER A 116 -19.95 12.53 -19.37
CA SER A 116 -19.90 11.89 -20.68
C SER A 116 -19.94 12.94 -21.80
N PRO A 117 -19.11 12.87 -22.85
CA PRO A 117 -19.33 13.65 -24.05
C PRO A 117 -20.42 12.96 -24.87
N ALA A 118 -21.69 13.30 -24.62
CA ALA A 118 -22.78 12.95 -25.52
C ALA A 118 -22.91 14.01 -26.62
N ASN A 119 -23.04 13.54 -27.87
CA ASN A 119 -23.51 14.24 -29.07
C ASN A 119 -22.66 15.37 -29.65
N ARG A 120 -21.82 15.02 -30.63
CA ARG A 120 -21.67 15.86 -31.83
C ARG A 120 -22.65 15.37 -32.91
N PRO A 121 -23.48 16.23 -33.51
CA PRO A 121 -24.28 15.83 -34.66
C PRO A 121 -23.36 15.51 -35.83
N ILE A 122 -23.57 14.35 -36.45
CA ILE A 122 -22.86 13.93 -37.67
C ILE A 122 -23.48 14.70 -38.84
N THR A 123 -22.82 15.75 -39.32
CA THR A 123 -23.14 16.32 -40.63
C THR A 123 -22.47 15.47 -41.70
N LEU A 124 -23.27 14.68 -42.42
CA LEU A 124 -22.83 13.90 -43.56
C LEU A 124 -22.70 14.82 -44.78
N THR A 125 -21.53 15.44 -44.97
CA THR A 125 -21.18 16.07 -46.25
C THR A 125 -20.50 15.05 -47.14
N MET A 126 -21.17 14.69 -48.25
CA MET A 126 -20.57 13.89 -49.32
C MET A 126 -19.43 14.69 -49.99
N PRO A 127 -18.30 14.06 -50.35
CA PRO A 127 -17.29 14.72 -51.17
C PRO A 127 -17.72 14.74 -52.65
N PRO A 128 -17.42 15.80 -53.40
CA PRO A 128 -17.47 15.73 -54.86
C PRO A 128 -16.25 14.93 -55.34
N ASN A 129 -16.47 14.09 -56.35
CA ASN A 129 -15.41 13.43 -57.11
C ASN A 129 -14.63 14.50 -57.88
N ASP A 130 -13.30 14.51 -57.73
CA ASP A 130 -12.41 14.86 -58.83
C ASP A 130 -11.02 14.23 -58.63
N GLU A 131 -10.46 13.78 -59.75
CA GLU A 131 -9.27 12.96 -59.89
C GLU A 131 -7.95 13.73 -59.65
N THR A 132 -6.87 12.94 -59.66
CA THR A 132 -5.45 13.25 -59.97
C THR A 132 -4.42 13.56 -58.86
N GLN A 133 -3.38 12.71 -58.90
CA GLN A 133 -1.94 12.96 -58.65
C GLN A 133 -1.31 12.65 -57.27
N SER A 134 -0.61 11.51 -57.26
CA SER A 134 0.79 11.29 -56.84
C SER A 134 1.31 11.82 -55.49
N GLY A 135 1.86 10.88 -54.71
CA GLY A 135 3.23 11.04 -54.19
C GLY A 135 3.42 11.17 -52.68
N GLN A 136 4.22 10.23 -52.17
CA GLN A 136 5.12 10.35 -51.00
C GLN A 136 4.53 10.31 -49.58
N THR A 137 4.63 9.12 -48.97
CA THR A 137 4.73 8.98 -47.51
C THR A 137 6.22 8.97 -47.13
N ILE A 138 6.73 10.08 -46.58
CA ILE A 138 8.02 10.16 -45.92
C ILE A 138 7.80 9.84 -44.43
N PHE A 139 8.30 8.70 -43.97
CA PHE A 139 8.49 8.45 -42.54
C PHE A 139 9.79 9.13 -42.10
N ASN A 140 9.69 10.16 -41.27
CA ASN A 140 10.86 10.78 -40.63
C ASN A 140 11.19 10.08 -39.30
N ILE A 141 12.45 9.68 -39.25
CA ILE A 141 13.17 8.95 -38.21
C ILE A 141 13.50 9.88 -37.02
N ILE A 142 13.50 9.36 -35.79
CA ILE A 142 14.27 9.90 -34.66
C ILE A 142 15.42 8.92 -34.36
N PRO A 143 16.70 9.35 -34.27
CA PRO A 143 17.84 8.45 -34.13
C PRO A 143 18.50 8.42 -32.73
N SER A 144 19.09 7.24 -32.44
CA SER A 144 20.35 6.96 -31.69
C SER A 144 20.35 6.94 -30.14
N PRO A 145 21.37 6.31 -29.47
CA PRO A 145 22.43 5.38 -29.93
C PRO A 145 22.64 4.08 -29.10
N ASN A 146 23.32 3.13 -29.76
CA ASN A 146 24.08 1.94 -29.30
C ASN A 146 24.42 1.75 -27.81
N THR A 147 24.32 0.48 -27.35
CA THR A 147 25.48 -0.31 -26.87
C THR A 147 25.25 -1.83 -27.02
N THR A 148 26.02 -2.42 -27.94
CA THR A 148 26.77 -3.69 -27.85
C THR A 148 26.07 -5.01 -27.49
N ASN A 149 26.06 -5.89 -28.49
CA ASN A 149 25.70 -7.31 -28.49
C ASN A 149 26.74 -8.17 -27.73
N PRO A 150 26.34 -9.26 -27.06
CA PRO A 150 27.11 -10.50 -27.23
C PRO A 150 26.19 -11.72 -27.24
N ASN A 151 25.86 -12.20 -28.43
CA ASN A 151 25.60 -13.63 -28.70
C ASN A 151 25.49 -13.81 -30.22
N ASP A 152 26.64 -14.06 -30.85
CA ASP A 152 26.64 -14.73 -32.15
C ASP A 152 27.56 -15.96 -32.08
N ARG A 153 26.96 -17.08 -32.47
CA ARG A 153 27.53 -18.31 -33.03
C ARG A 153 28.36 -19.26 -32.16
N SER A 154 27.67 -20.35 -31.84
CA SER A 154 28.09 -21.72 -32.09
C SER A 154 28.77 -21.93 -33.46
N GLN A 155 29.84 -22.73 -33.45
CA GLN A 155 30.25 -23.80 -34.40
C GLN A 155 31.78 -23.83 -34.66
N GLU A 156 32.29 -25.08 -34.61
CA GLU A 156 33.67 -25.61 -34.69
C GLU A 156 34.62 -25.45 -33.49
#